data_AF-A0A4U1CGQ1-F1
#
_entry.id   AF-A0A4U1CGQ1-F1
#
_cell.length_a   1.000
_cell.length_b   1.000
_cell.length_c   1.000
_cell.angle_alpha   90.00
_cell.angle_beta   90.00
_cell.angle_gamma   90.00
#
_symmetry.space_group_name_H-M   'P 1'
#
loop_
_entity.id
_entity.type
_entity.pdbx_description
1 polymer ?
#
loop_
_entity_poly.entity_id
_entity_poly.type
_entity_poly.pdbx_seq_one_letter_code
_entity_poly.pdbx_strand_id
1 'polypeptide(L)'
;MDNQLVFATNNAHKTHEVSEILAPEYKVLNLKDIGCDVDIPETGNTFAENATLKSSYVVQHFNLDCFADDSGLEVEALNNEPGIYSARYSGERGDAANMQFLLHKMEGITNRNAKFKTVISLIKDGANYLFEGVIYGKLRTEPIGDKGFGYDPIFEPNGYDITFAQMDMELKNQISHRALAMQKLIEFLKTT
;
A
#
# COMPACT_ATOMS: atom_id res chain seq x y z
N MET A 1 8.97 27.22 -10.73
CA MET A 1 8.09 26.38 -11.55
C MET A 1 7.55 25.34 -10.61
N ASP A 2 6.24 25.31 -10.42
CA ASP A 2 5.62 24.45 -9.41
C ASP A 2 5.63 23.01 -9.94
N ASN A 3 6.60 22.20 -9.51
CA ASN A 3 6.67 20.77 -9.83
C ASN A 3 5.51 20.07 -9.11
N GLN A 4 4.36 20.00 -9.77
CA GLN A 4 3.18 19.31 -9.25
C GLN A 4 3.33 17.81 -9.44
N LEU A 5 3.05 17.05 -8.38
CA LEU A 5 3.07 15.60 -8.41
C LEU A 5 1.79 15.08 -7.78
N VAL A 6 0.99 14.32 -8.53
CA VAL A 6 -0.26 13.77 -8.00
C VAL A 6 0.02 12.45 -7.29
N PHE A 7 -0.46 12.31 -6.06
CA PHE A 7 -0.68 11.01 -5.43
C PHE A 7 -2.12 10.58 -5.72
N ALA A 8 -2.31 9.56 -6.56
CA ALA A 8 -3.63 8.98 -6.88
C ALA A 8 -4.21 8.19 -5.68
N THR A 9 -4.54 8.90 -4.61
CA THR A 9 -5.14 8.38 -3.39
C THR A 9 -6.25 9.28 -2.90
N ASN A 10 -7.26 8.67 -2.28
CA ASN A 10 -8.33 9.38 -1.55
C ASN A 10 -7.98 9.58 -0.06
N ASN A 11 -6.82 9.09 0.40
CA ASN A 11 -6.39 9.21 1.78
C ASN A 11 -5.56 10.50 1.98
N ALA A 12 -6.20 11.54 2.50
CA ALA A 12 -5.56 12.84 2.74
C ALA A 12 -4.38 12.78 3.71
N HIS A 13 -4.40 11.87 4.71
CA HIS A 13 -3.29 11.70 5.63
C HIS A 13 -2.04 11.19 4.91
N LYS A 14 -2.18 10.20 4.02
CA LYS A 14 -1.07 9.71 3.20
C LYS A 14 -0.48 10.83 2.33
N THR A 15 -1.33 11.65 1.72
CA THR A 15 -0.87 12.77 0.90
C THR A 15 -0.09 13.78 1.74
N HIS A 16 -0.57 14.12 2.93
CA HIS A 16 0.10 15.08 3.81
C HIS A 16 1.51 14.64 4.20
N GLU A 17 1.68 13.39 4.67
CA GLU A 17 2.99 12.85 5.05
C GLU A 17 4.00 12.92 3.89
N VAL A 18 3.58 12.55 2.69
CA VAL A 18 4.47 12.59 1.50
C VAL A 18 4.77 14.03 1.08
N SER A 19 3.79 14.93 1.23
CA SER A 19 3.96 16.35 0.91
C SER A 19 5.06 16.99 1.76
N GLU A 20 5.09 16.69 3.06
CA GLU A 20 6.11 17.24 3.97
C GLU A 20 7.52 16.77 3.61
N ILE A 21 7.66 15.52 3.12
CA ILE A 21 8.98 14.94 2.81
C ILE A 21 9.53 15.42 1.47
N LEU A 22 8.65 15.70 0.50
CA LEU A 22 9.03 16.15 -0.85
C LEU A 22 9.05 17.68 -1.00
N ALA A 23 8.69 18.41 0.04
CA ALA A 23 8.78 19.87 0.05
C ALA A 23 10.23 20.34 0.26
N PRO A 24 10.64 21.45 -0.38
CA PRO A 24 9.87 22.30 -1.30
C PRO A 24 9.92 21.87 -2.77
N GLU A 25 10.63 20.77 -3.10
CA GLU A 25 10.91 20.36 -4.48
C GLU A 25 9.64 19.99 -5.25
N TYR A 26 8.65 19.38 -4.60
CA TYR A 26 7.37 19.02 -5.19
C TYR A 26 6.18 19.59 -4.41
N LYS A 27 5.18 20.05 -5.14
CA LYS A 27 3.83 20.28 -4.62
C LYS A 27 3.01 19.02 -4.84
N VAL A 28 2.84 18.22 -3.79
CA VAL A 28 2.06 16.99 -3.88
C VAL A 28 0.56 17.30 -3.81
N LEU A 29 -0.20 16.79 -4.78
CA LEU A 29 -1.65 16.92 -4.89
C LEU A 29 -2.31 15.55 -4.68
N ASN A 30 -3.55 15.49 -4.19
CA ASN A 30 -4.36 14.26 -4.20
C ASN A 30 -5.43 14.30 -5.32
N LEU A 31 -6.22 13.21 -5.44
CA LEU A 31 -7.29 13.12 -6.43
C LEU A 31 -8.33 14.24 -6.30
N LYS A 32 -8.67 14.65 -5.07
CA LYS A 32 -9.61 15.73 -4.80
C LYS A 32 -9.06 17.09 -5.23
N ASP A 33 -7.77 17.35 -5.03
CA ASP A 33 -7.13 18.62 -5.41
C ASP A 33 -7.15 18.86 -6.93
N ILE A 34 -7.15 17.78 -7.72
CA ILE A 34 -7.24 17.83 -9.19
C ILE A 34 -8.68 17.68 -9.71
N GLY A 35 -9.68 17.52 -8.82
CA GLY A 35 -11.08 17.33 -9.20
C GLY A 35 -11.39 15.97 -9.81
N CYS A 36 -10.65 14.93 -9.44
CA CYS A 36 -10.91 13.55 -9.85
C CYS A 36 -11.79 12.84 -8.83
N ASP A 37 -13.07 12.64 -9.17
CA ASP A 37 -14.05 11.94 -8.34
C ASP A 37 -14.29 10.48 -8.79
N VAL A 38 -13.51 9.99 -9.75
CA VAL A 38 -13.68 8.65 -10.34
C VAL A 38 -13.05 7.60 -9.45
N ASP A 39 -13.79 6.53 -9.19
CA ASP A 39 -13.24 5.30 -8.61
C ASP A 39 -12.49 4.53 -9.69
N ILE A 40 -11.17 4.68 -9.74
CA ILE A 40 -10.33 4.14 -10.81
C ILE A 40 -10.31 2.60 -10.70
N PRO A 41 -10.79 1.87 -11.71
CA PRO A 41 -10.90 0.42 -11.63
C PRO A 41 -9.55 -0.29 -11.48
N GLU A 42 -9.46 -1.21 -10.52
CA GLU A 42 -8.31 -2.08 -10.28
C GLU A 42 -8.52 -3.45 -10.94
N THR A 43 -8.43 -3.48 -12.28
CA THR A 43 -8.66 -4.69 -13.10
C THR A 43 -7.38 -5.46 -13.44
N GLY A 44 -6.26 -5.10 -12.82
CA GLY A 44 -4.97 -5.76 -13.02
C GLY A 44 -4.90 -7.10 -12.30
N ASN A 45 -3.96 -7.93 -12.73
CA ASN A 45 -3.66 -9.24 -12.16
C ASN A 45 -2.48 -9.17 -11.16
N THR A 46 -1.82 -8.02 -11.03
CA THR A 46 -0.71 -7.80 -10.11
C THR A 46 -0.81 -6.43 -9.43
N PHE A 47 -0.14 -6.27 -8.27
CA PHE A 47 -0.04 -4.96 -7.60
C PHE A 47 0.56 -3.88 -8.52
N ALA A 48 1.55 -4.25 -9.33
CA ALA A 48 2.18 -3.33 -10.28
C ALA A 48 1.20 -2.86 -11.37
N GLU A 49 0.37 -3.77 -11.88
CA GLU A 49 -0.67 -3.45 -12.87
C GLU A 49 -1.72 -2.52 -12.27
N ASN A 50 -2.24 -2.81 -11.07
CA ASN A 50 -3.22 -1.95 -10.40
C ASN A 50 -2.66 -0.56 -10.08
N ALA A 51 -1.43 -0.49 -9.55
CA ALA A 51 -0.77 0.78 -9.29
C ALA A 51 -0.57 1.58 -10.60
N THR A 52 -0.17 0.92 -11.68
CA THR A 52 0.03 1.55 -13.00
C THR A 52 -1.29 1.99 -13.62
N LEU A 53 -2.38 1.24 -13.47
CA LEU A 53 -3.70 1.64 -13.95
C LEU A 53 -4.14 2.96 -13.29
N LYS A 54 -3.91 3.09 -11.97
CA LYS A 54 -4.22 4.31 -11.22
C LYS A 54 -3.39 5.51 -11.65
N SER A 55 -2.06 5.37 -11.75
CA SER A 55 -1.19 6.46 -12.18
C SER A 55 -1.44 6.86 -13.64
N SER A 56 -1.62 5.87 -14.53
CA SER A 56 -1.90 6.10 -15.96
C SER A 56 -3.21 6.84 -16.17
N TYR A 57 -4.26 6.48 -15.41
CA TYR A 57 -5.54 7.17 -15.49
C TYR A 57 -5.38 8.66 -15.23
N VAL A 58 -4.66 9.03 -14.15
CA VAL A 58 -4.44 10.44 -13.81
C VAL A 58 -3.64 11.16 -14.90
N VAL A 59 -2.53 10.58 -15.37
CA VAL A 59 -1.70 11.21 -16.40
C VAL A 59 -2.48 11.43 -17.69
N GLN A 60 -3.30 10.46 -18.11
CA GLN A 60 -4.08 10.56 -19.35
C GLN A 60 -5.21 11.59 -19.29
N HIS A 61 -5.83 11.78 -18.13
CA HIS A 61 -7.01 12.66 -18.00
C HIS A 61 -6.67 14.07 -17.53
N PHE A 62 -5.57 14.23 -16.79
CA PHE A 62 -5.21 15.51 -16.15
C PHE A 62 -3.86 16.05 -16.63
N ASN A 63 -3.07 15.27 -17.38
CA ASN A 63 -1.77 15.68 -17.92
C ASN A 63 -0.80 16.18 -16.82
N LEU A 64 -0.79 15.46 -15.69
CA LEU A 64 0.08 15.72 -14.54
C LEU A 64 0.86 14.45 -14.21
N ASP A 65 2.13 14.61 -13.84
CA ASP A 65 2.94 13.52 -13.28
C ASP A 65 2.22 12.94 -12.05
N CYS A 66 2.22 11.62 -11.93
CA CYS A 66 1.41 10.94 -10.93
C CYS A 66 2.11 9.70 -10.40
N PHE A 67 1.97 9.45 -9.09
CA PHE A 67 2.22 8.14 -8.52
C PHE A 67 0.99 7.57 -7.83
N ALA A 68 0.90 6.25 -7.77
CA ALA A 68 -0.15 5.51 -7.08
C ALA A 68 0.43 4.27 -6.39
N ASP A 69 -0.17 3.85 -5.27
CA ASP A 69 0.20 2.60 -4.58
C ASP A 69 -0.88 1.53 -4.73
N ASP A 70 -0.48 0.28 -4.88
CA ASP A 70 -1.33 -0.88 -4.60
C ASP A 70 -0.65 -1.79 -3.57
N SER A 71 -1.43 -2.38 -2.67
CA SER A 71 -0.86 -3.11 -1.52
C SER A 71 -1.73 -4.29 -1.10
N GLY A 72 -1.09 -5.32 -0.56
CA GLY A 72 -1.79 -6.47 -0.04
C GLY A 72 -0.92 -7.36 0.84
N LEU A 73 -1.61 -8.33 1.46
CA LEU A 73 -1.02 -9.43 2.20
C LEU A 73 -0.92 -10.65 1.29
N GLU A 74 0.22 -11.34 1.32
CA GLU A 74 0.42 -12.62 0.64
C GLU A 74 0.80 -13.67 1.69
N VAL A 75 0.04 -14.76 1.76
CA VAL A 75 0.24 -15.84 2.73
C VAL A 75 0.76 -17.08 2.02
N GLU A 76 1.93 -17.56 2.44
CA GLU A 76 2.68 -18.62 1.74
C GLU A 76 1.85 -19.91 1.63
N ALA A 77 1.22 -20.34 2.73
CA ALA A 77 0.42 -21.56 2.79
C ALA A 77 -0.87 -21.50 1.96
N LEU A 78 -1.29 -20.31 1.52
CA LEU A 78 -2.49 -20.10 0.72
C LEU A 78 -2.13 -19.68 -0.72
N ASN A 79 -0.95 -20.07 -1.22
CA ASN A 79 -0.47 -19.72 -2.55
C ASN A 79 -0.49 -18.19 -2.81
N ASN A 80 -0.07 -17.40 -1.82
CA ASN A 80 -0.04 -15.93 -1.83
C ASN A 80 -1.41 -15.24 -1.79
N GLU A 81 -2.50 -15.95 -1.52
CA GLU A 81 -3.75 -15.27 -1.13
C GLU A 81 -3.58 -14.51 0.20
N PRO A 82 -4.31 -13.41 0.43
CA PRO A 82 -5.31 -12.79 -0.45
C PRO A 82 -4.75 -12.02 -1.66
N GLY A 83 -3.48 -11.60 -1.65
CA GLY A 83 -2.83 -10.90 -2.75
C GLY A 83 -3.56 -9.60 -3.12
N ILE A 84 -3.78 -9.36 -4.41
CA ILE A 84 -4.53 -8.20 -4.94
C ILE A 84 -5.99 -8.12 -4.46
N TYR A 85 -6.52 -9.21 -3.89
CA TYR A 85 -7.87 -9.25 -3.31
C TYR A 85 -7.88 -8.87 -1.83
N SER A 86 -6.75 -8.44 -1.25
CA SER A 86 -6.62 -8.11 0.17
C SER A 86 -7.72 -7.21 0.72
N ALA A 87 -8.15 -6.20 -0.03
CA ALA A 87 -9.20 -5.28 0.41
C ALA A 87 -10.62 -5.88 0.34
N ARG A 88 -10.82 -6.98 -0.37
CA ARG A 88 -12.12 -7.61 -0.66
C ARG A 88 -12.12 -9.14 -0.52
N TYR A 89 -11.26 -9.66 0.35
CA TYR A 89 -10.97 -11.09 0.40
C TYR A 89 -12.18 -11.94 0.79
N SER A 90 -13.07 -11.38 1.60
CA SER A 90 -14.35 -11.99 1.99
C SER A 90 -15.47 -11.81 0.96
N GLY A 91 -15.18 -11.28 -0.23
CA GLY A 91 -16.13 -11.00 -1.32
C GLY A 91 -16.60 -9.54 -1.38
N GLU A 92 -16.55 -8.83 -0.25
CA GLU A 92 -16.85 -7.40 -0.16
C GLU A 92 -15.74 -6.66 0.60
N ARG A 93 -15.74 -5.33 0.50
CA ARG A 93 -14.74 -4.51 1.17
C ARG A 93 -15.03 -4.43 2.68
N GLY A 94 -14.11 -4.93 3.50
CA GLY A 94 -14.24 -4.82 4.96
C GLY A 94 -13.11 -5.50 5.74
N ASP A 95 -12.39 -4.74 6.56
CA ASP A 95 -11.20 -5.20 7.27
C ASP A 95 -11.48 -6.39 8.20
N ALA A 96 -12.50 -6.27 9.06
CA ALA A 96 -12.85 -7.32 10.02
C ALA A 96 -13.29 -8.61 9.34
N ALA A 97 -14.15 -8.51 8.32
CA ALA A 97 -14.66 -9.66 7.58
C ALA A 97 -13.53 -10.37 6.80
N ASN A 98 -12.64 -9.60 6.16
CA ASN A 98 -11.48 -10.11 5.44
C ASN A 98 -10.50 -10.84 6.37
N MET A 99 -10.20 -10.24 7.53
CA MET A 99 -9.32 -10.83 8.53
C MET A 99 -9.90 -12.12 9.10
N GLN A 100 -11.18 -12.14 9.45
CA GLN A 100 -11.86 -13.34 9.94
C GLN A 100 -11.88 -14.46 8.90
N PHE A 101 -12.17 -14.14 7.64
CA PHE A 101 -12.16 -15.10 6.54
C PHE A 101 -10.77 -15.70 6.35
N LEU A 102 -9.71 -14.88 6.42
CA LEU A 102 -8.33 -15.36 6.37
C LEU A 102 -7.99 -16.28 7.53
N LEU A 103 -8.32 -15.90 8.78
CA LEU A 103 -8.07 -16.72 9.96
C LEU A 103 -8.77 -18.09 9.85
N HIS A 104 -10.01 -18.11 9.35
CA HIS A 104 -10.75 -19.35 9.12
C HIS A 104 -10.06 -20.26 8.09
N LYS A 105 -9.62 -19.72 6.94
CA LYS A 105 -8.85 -20.50 5.95
C LYS A 105 -7.51 -21.00 6.50
N MET A 106 -7.03 -20.37 7.57
CA MET A 106 -5.79 -20.66 8.25
C MET A 106 -5.94 -21.68 9.40
N GLU A 107 -7.15 -22.17 9.72
CA GLU A 107 -7.37 -23.20 10.73
C GLU A 107 -6.59 -24.49 10.42
N GLY A 108 -5.89 -25.04 11.41
CA GLY A 108 -5.08 -26.27 11.27
C GLY A 108 -3.78 -26.14 10.47
N ILE A 109 -3.54 -25.00 9.79
CA ILE A 109 -2.30 -24.78 9.02
C ILE A 109 -1.18 -24.30 9.94
N THR A 110 -0.03 -25.00 9.91
CA THR A 110 1.14 -24.66 10.75
C THR A 110 2.08 -23.66 10.09
N ASN A 111 2.22 -23.67 8.76
CA ASN A 111 2.98 -22.67 8.03
C ASN A 111 2.20 -21.34 8.03
N ARG A 112 2.64 -20.39 8.83
CA ARG A 112 2.00 -19.08 8.99
C ARG A 112 2.77 -17.95 8.31
N ASN A 113 3.79 -18.26 7.52
CA ASN A 113 4.59 -17.27 6.83
C ASN A 113 3.73 -16.40 5.94
N ALA A 114 3.91 -15.09 6.05
CA ALA A 114 3.20 -14.12 5.26
C ALA A 114 4.10 -12.91 4.99
N LYS A 115 3.73 -12.10 4.02
CA LYS A 115 4.38 -10.82 3.77
C LYS A 115 3.35 -9.79 3.35
N PHE A 116 3.56 -8.56 3.79
CA PHE A 116 2.90 -7.43 3.15
C PHE A 116 3.76 -6.92 2.01
N LYS A 117 3.11 -6.52 0.92
CA LYS A 117 3.73 -5.99 -0.29
C LYS A 117 3.03 -4.71 -0.70
N THR A 118 3.79 -3.66 -1.00
CA THR A 118 3.35 -2.45 -1.70
C THR A 118 4.13 -2.32 -2.99
N VAL A 119 3.43 -2.01 -4.08
CA VAL A 119 4.06 -1.51 -5.30
C VAL A 119 3.56 -0.09 -5.55
N ILE A 120 4.49 0.84 -5.75
CA ILE A 120 4.21 2.20 -6.21
C ILE A 120 4.56 2.28 -7.69
N SER A 121 3.65 2.80 -8.51
CA SER A 121 3.94 3.23 -9.87
C SER A 121 4.04 4.75 -9.89
N LEU A 122 5.13 5.29 -10.43
CA LEU A 122 5.32 6.70 -10.74
C LEU A 122 5.38 6.84 -12.26
N ILE A 123 4.47 7.63 -12.83
CA ILE A 123 4.58 8.10 -14.21
C ILE A 123 5.07 9.53 -14.16
N LYS A 124 6.29 9.73 -14.67
CA LYS A 124 6.98 11.01 -14.70
C LYS A 124 7.57 11.25 -16.08
N ASP A 125 7.30 12.41 -16.69
CA ASP A 125 7.80 12.77 -18.03
C ASP A 125 7.53 11.69 -19.09
N GLY A 126 6.39 11.00 -18.97
CA GLY A 126 5.96 9.93 -19.88
C GLY A 126 6.61 8.55 -19.63
N ALA A 127 7.50 8.41 -18.64
CA ALA A 127 8.10 7.13 -18.26
C ALA A 127 7.46 6.57 -16.98
N ASN A 128 7.25 5.25 -16.93
CA ASN A 128 6.73 4.54 -15.74
C ASN A 128 7.86 3.88 -14.95
N TYR A 129 7.92 4.17 -13.66
CA TYR A 129 8.87 3.63 -12.70
C TYR A 129 8.13 2.88 -11.59
N LEU A 130 8.65 1.71 -11.20
CA LEU A 130 8.03 0.87 -10.18
C LEU A 130 8.93 0.76 -8.95
N PHE A 131 8.34 0.94 -7.77
CA PHE A 131 9.02 0.84 -6.49
C PHE A 131 8.30 -0.18 -5.59
N GLU A 132 9.00 -1.25 -5.23
CA GLU A 132 8.45 -2.31 -4.40
C GLU A 132 8.97 -2.23 -2.97
N GLY A 133 8.07 -2.35 -1.99
CA GLY A 133 8.39 -2.55 -0.60
C GLY A 133 7.73 -3.82 -0.07
N VAL A 134 8.50 -4.64 0.63
CA VAL A 134 8.05 -5.92 1.18
C VAL A 134 8.51 -6.03 2.62
N ILE A 135 7.62 -6.45 3.51
CA ILE A 135 7.96 -6.84 4.87
C ILE A 135 7.46 -8.27 5.13
N TYR A 136 8.38 -9.12 5.53
CA TYR A 136 8.13 -10.52 5.87
C TYR A 136 7.73 -10.64 7.35
N GLY A 137 6.88 -11.62 7.62
CA GLY A 137 6.39 -11.90 8.96
C GLY A 137 5.63 -13.22 9.00
N LYS A 138 4.82 -13.36 10.04
CA LYS A 138 3.93 -14.50 10.21
C LYS A 138 2.58 -14.05 10.73
N LEU A 139 1.55 -14.86 10.47
CA LEU A 139 0.23 -14.64 11.02
C LEU A 139 0.13 -15.18 12.45
N ARG A 140 -0.50 -14.41 13.34
CA ARG A 140 -1.02 -14.90 14.62
C ARG A 140 -2.33 -15.65 14.41
N THR A 141 -2.66 -16.50 15.36
CA THR A 141 -3.92 -17.26 15.37
C THR A 141 -5.11 -16.43 15.85
N GLU A 142 -4.84 -15.35 16.58
CA GLU A 142 -5.85 -14.44 17.12
C GLU A 142 -5.40 -12.99 16.92
N PRO A 143 -6.35 -12.06 16.69
CA PRO A 143 -6.04 -10.64 16.57
C PRO A 143 -5.59 -10.06 17.90
N ILE A 144 -4.50 -9.30 17.89
CA ILE A 144 -3.96 -8.60 19.05
C ILE A 144 -3.59 -7.17 18.63
N GLY A 145 -4.00 -6.18 19.43
CA GLY A 145 -3.82 -4.75 19.13
C GLY A 145 -5.00 -4.14 18.38
N ASP A 146 -5.10 -2.82 18.43
CA ASP A 146 -6.23 -2.02 17.94
C ASP A 146 -5.80 -0.85 17.03
N LYS A 147 -4.49 -0.66 16.83
CA LYS A 147 -3.96 0.35 15.91
C LYS A 147 -3.94 -0.17 14.47
N GLY A 148 -3.81 0.74 13.51
CA GLY A 148 -3.69 0.38 12.10
C GLY A 148 -5.03 -0.06 11.49
N PHE A 149 -4.96 -0.96 10.50
CA PHE A 149 -6.10 -1.37 9.68
C PHE A 149 -5.86 -2.73 9.01
N GLY A 150 -6.89 -3.28 8.36
CA GLY A 150 -6.79 -4.52 7.60
C GLY A 150 -6.31 -5.69 8.46
N TYR A 151 -5.20 -6.31 8.05
CA TYR A 151 -4.64 -7.50 8.69
C TYR A 151 -3.57 -7.18 9.75
N ASP A 152 -3.37 -5.90 10.10
CA ASP A 152 -2.39 -5.50 11.11
C ASP A 152 -2.54 -6.23 12.46
N PRO A 153 -3.76 -6.52 12.97
CA PRO A 153 -3.92 -7.21 14.25
C PRO A 153 -3.44 -8.66 14.26
N ILE A 154 -3.23 -9.27 13.10
CA ILE A 154 -2.78 -10.66 13.00
C ILE A 154 -1.40 -10.78 12.37
N PHE A 155 -0.79 -9.70 11.88
CA PHE A 155 0.51 -9.74 11.23
C PHE A 155 1.63 -9.38 12.22
N GLU A 156 2.51 -10.34 12.51
CA GLU A 156 3.73 -10.16 13.30
C GLU A 156 4.94 -10.09 12.34
N PRO A 157 5.58 -8.93 12.16
CA PRO A 157 6.75 -8.81 11.31
C PRO A 157 7.97 -9.53 11.91
N ASN A 158 8.83 -10.06 11.04
CA ASN A 158 10.06 -10.72 11.46
C ASN A 158 10.95 -9.75 12.27
N GLY A 159 11.51 -10.24 13.37
CA GLY A 159 12.35 -9.44 14.28
C GLY A 159 11.56 -8.74 15.40
N TYR A 160 10.25 -8.95 15.49
CA TYR A 160 9.39 -8.40 16.53
C TYR A 160 8.47 -9.47 17.12
N ASP A 161 8.12 -9.32 18.40
CA ASP A 161 7.18 -10.20 19.12
C ASP A 161 5.82 -9.53 19.33
N ILE A 162 5.47 -8.56 18.50
CA ILE A 162 4.21 -7.80 18.54
C ILE A 162 3.64 -7.64 17.13
N THR A 163 2.32 -7.50 17.02
CA THR A 163 1.67 -7.28 15.73
C THR A 163 1.82 -5.83 15.26
N PHE A 164 1.58 -5.57 13.98
CA PHE A 164 1.50 -4.18 13.50
C PHE A 164 0.43 -3.35 14.20
N ALA A 165 -0.66 -3.96 14.70
CA ALA A 165 -1.68 -3.23 15.46
C ALA A 165 -1.28 -2.91 16.90
N GLN A 166 -0.18 -3.49 17.40
CA GLN A 166 0.39 -3.15 18.70
C GLN A 166 1.51 -2.10 18.57
N MET A 167 2.15 -2.00 17.41
CA MET A 167 3.23 -1.05 17.15
C MET A 167 2.75 0.40 17.20
N ASP A 168 3.60 1.28 17.72
CA ASP A 168 3.42 2.70 17.56
C ASP A 168 3.54 3.10 16.08
N MET A 169 2.78 4.12 15.69
CA MET A 169 2.68 4.55 14.30
C MET A 169 4.04 4.98 13.75
N GLU A 170 4.88 5.62 14.56
CA GLU A 170 6.24 6.00 14.17
C GLU A 170 7.09 4.79 13.77
N LEU A 171 7.14 3.76 14.61
CA LEU A 171 7.89 2.53 14.31
C LEU A 171 7.36 1.83 13.06
N LYS A 172 6.03 1.71 12.94
CA LYS A 172 5.41 1.09 11.76
C LYS A 172 5.71 1.87 10.48
N ASN A 173 5.74 3.20 10.55
CA ASN A 173 6.08 4.08 9.43
C ASN A 173 7.57 4.04 9.06
N GLN A 174 8.43 3.37 9.83
CA GLN A 174 9.83 3.14 9.47
C GLN A 174 10.04 1.80 8.74
N ILE A 175 9.27 0.76 9.11
CA ILE A 175 9.56 -0.62 8.68
C ILE A 175 8.53 -1.21 7.71
N SER A 176 7.32 -0.65 7.64
CA SER A 176 6.24 -1.25 6.85
C SER A 176 6.58 -1.34 5.36
N HIS A 177 5.99 -2.32 4.67
CA HIS A 177 6.00 -2.43 3.20
C HIS A 177 5.79 -1.10 2.48
N ARG A 178 4.84 -0.26 2.93
CA ARG A 178 4.59 1.06 2.35
C ARG A 178 5.73 2.03 2.60
N ALA A 179 6.27 2.07 3.83
CA ALA A 179 7.42 2.91 4.15
C ALA A 179 8.63 2.57 3.27
N LEU A 180 8.92 1.27 3.11
CA LEU A 180 10.02 0.78 2.26
C LEU A 180 9.82 1.14 0.79
N ALA A 181 8.60 1.04 0.26
CA ALA A 181 8.30 1.45 -1.12
C ALA A 181 8.43 2.98 -1.29
N MET A 182 7.92 3.74 -0.33
CA MET A 182 7.93 5.20 -0.35
C MET A 182 9.35 5.77 -0.23
N GLN A 183 10.20 5.17 0.61
CA GLN A 183 11.62 5.54 0.72
C GLN A 183 12.33 5.43 -0.64
N LYS A 184 12.10 4.35 -1.39
CA LYS A 184 12.67 4.17 -2.73
C LYS A 184 12.16 5.20 -3.74
N LEU A 185 10.85 5.53 -3.69
CA LEU A 185 10.29 6.61 -4.52
C LEU A 185 10.95 7.96 -4.20
N ILE A 186 11.02 8.31 -2.92
CA ILE A 186 11.59 9.59 -2.47
C ILE A 186 13.06 9.68 -2.84
N GLU A 187 13.84 8.62 -2.65
CA GLU A 187 15.24 8.55 -3.05
C GLU A 187 15.38 8.80 -4.55
N PHE A 188 14.57 8.14 -5.38
CA PHE A 188 14.55 8.37 -6.83
C PHE A 188 14.24 9.83 -7.18
N LEU A 189 13.18 10.41 -6.60
CA LEU A 189 12.76 11.79 -6.85
C LEU A 189 13.77 12.85 -6.39
N LYS A 190 14.65 12.52 -5.43
CA LYS A 190 15.74 13.40 -4.98
C LYS A 190 16.99 13.34 -5.86
N THR A 191 17.12 12.30 -6.66
CA THR A 191 18.28 12.08 -7.56
C THR A 191 18.02 12.48 -9.01
N THR A 192 16.79 12.89 -9.33
CA THR A 192 16.33 13.29 -10.66
C THR A 192 15.90 14.75 -10.68
#